data_AF-A0A707LZ33-F1
#
_entry.id   AF-A0A707LZ33-F1
#
_cell.length_a   1.000
_cell.length_b   1.000
_cell.length_c   1.000
_cell.angle_alpha   90.00
_cell.angle_beta   90.00
_cell.angle_gamma   90.00
#
_symmetry.space_group_name_H-M   'P 1'
#
loop_
_entity.id
_entity.type
_entity.pdbx_description
1 polymer ?
#
loop_
_entity_poly.entity_id
_entity_poly.type
_entity_poly.pdbx_seq_one_letter_code
_entity_poly.pdbx_strand_id
1 'polypeptide(L)'
;AKLHCAPDVHAIKEALALALPSVQSQMENLAVDMGYTPGVLALFYKVAIGSGIAPLVIFMGVGAMTDFGPLLANPRTLLLGAAAQFGIFATVLGALTLNYFGLISFTLPQAA
;
A
#
# COMPACT_ATOMS: atom_id res chain seq x y z
N ALA A 1 -23.73 6.74 -15.43
CA ALA A 1 -24.82 7.43 -14.70
C ALA A 1 -24.51 7.64 -13.21
N LYS A 2 -24.12 6.61 -12.45
CA LYS A 2 -23.89 6.73 -10.98
C LYS A 2 -22.56 7.38 -10.59
N LEU A 3 -21.50 7.25 -11.40
CA LEU A 3 -20.19 7.88 -11.19
C LEU A 3 -20.00 9.18 -12.00
N HIS A 4 -21.03 9.64 -12.72
CA HIS A 4 -20.99 10.84 -13.57
C HIS A 4 -19.79 10.93 -14.56
N CYS A 5 -19.23 9.78 -14.96
CA CYS A 5 -18.13 9.68 -15.92
C CYS A 5 -18.57 9.06 -17.27
N ALA A 6 -17.68 9.10 -18.26
CA ALA A 6 -17.87 8.40 -19.53
C ALA A 6 -18.00 6.88 -19.31
N PRO A 7 -18.79 6.16 -20.14
CA PRO A 7 -18.95 4.71 -20.06
C PRO A 7 -17.76 3.98 -20.69
N ASP A 8 -16.57 4.20 -20.13
CA ASP A 8 -15.32 3.56 -20.53
C ASP A 8 -14.62 2.92 -19.32
N VAL A 9 -13.91 1.81 -19.54
CA VAL A 9 -13.27 1.03 -18.47
C VAL A 9 -12.17 1.83 -17.78
N HIS A 10 -11.38 2.59 -18.53
CA HIS A 10 -10.31 3.41 -17.95
C HIS A 10 -10.91 4.62 -17.22
N ALA A 11 -11.86 5.30 -17.84
CA ALA A 11 -12.56 6.43 -17.23
C ALA A 11 -13.27 6.06 -15.91
N ILE A 12 -13.90 4.88 -15.85
CA ILE A 12 -14.56 4.39 -14.62
C ILE A 12 -13.54 4.11 -13.52
N LYS A 13 -12.37 3.52 -13.84
CA LYS A 13 -11.31 3.27 -12.85
C LYS A 13 -10.77 4.56 -12.26
N GLU A 14 -10.49 5.55 -13.10
CA GLU A 14 -10.02 6.87 -12.65
C GLU A 14 -11.07 7.58 -11.80
N ALA A 15 -12.33 7.59 -12.25
CA ALA A 15 -13.43 8.19 -11.50
C ALA A 15 -13.65 7.49 -10.15
N LEU A 16 -13.52 6.16 -10.09
CA LEU A 16 -13.65 5.39 -8.86
C LEU A 16 -12.48 5.67 -7.90
N ALA A 17 -11.25 5.78 -8.42
CA ALA A 17 -10.06 6.07 -7.61
C ALA A 17 -10.10 7.46 -6.96
N LEU A 18 -10.74 8.44 -7.61
CA LEU A 18 -10.94 9.79 -7.09
C LEU A 18 -12.19 9.92 -6.20
N ALA A 19 -13.08 8.92 -6.19
CA ALA A 19 -14.31 8.95 -5.42
C ALA A 19 -14.07 8.71 -3.91
N LEU A 20 -15.01 9.19 -3.09
CA LEU A 20 -15.01 8.93 -1.65
C LEU A 20 -15.11 7.40 -1.37
N PRO A 21 -14.48 6.89 -0.30
CA PRO A 21 -14.55 5.46 0.05
C PRO A 21 -15.98 4.94 0.22
N SER A 22 -16.90 5.77 0.74
CA SER A 22 -18.33 5.42 0.85
C SER A 22 -18.99 5.22 -0.51
N VAL A 23 -18.64 6.05 -1.50
CA VAL A 23 -19.15 5.92 -2.88
C VAL A 23 -18.57 4.66 -3.53
N GLN A 24 -17.30 4.35 -3.31
CA GLN A 24 -16.70 3.10 -3.79
C GLN A 24 -17.43 1.88 -3.23
N SER A 25 -17.70 1.85 -1.91
CA SER A 25 -18.45 0.75 -1.28
C SER A 25 -19.89 0.65 -1.82
N GLN A 26 -20.55 1.76 -2.12
CA GLN A 26 -21.88 1.75 -2.75
C GLN A 26 -21.83 1.15 -4.16
N MET A 27 -20.77 1.43 -4.94
CA MET A 27 -20.59 0.84 -6.26
C MET A 27 -20.27 -0.66 -6.17
N GLU A 28 -19.50 -1.09 -5.17
CA GLU A 28 -19.27 -2.52 -4.89
C GLU A 28 -20.60 -3.23 -4.59
N ASN A 29 -21.45 -2.66 -3.74
CA ASN A 29 -22.75 -3.24 -3.40
C ASN A 29 -23.68 -3.33 -4.62
N LEU A 30 -23.70 -2.30 -5.47
CA LEU A 30 -24.46 -2.33 -6.72
C LEU A 30 -24.01 -3.46 -7.65
N ALA A 31 -22.69 -3.74 -7.72
CA ALA A 31 -22.19 -4.87 -8.49
C ALA A 31 -22.64 -6.22 -7.90
N VAL A 32 -22.75 -6.31 -6.57
CA VAL A 32 -23.29 -7.49 -5.88
C VAL A 32 -24.78 -7.67 -6.18
N ASP A 33 -25.56 -6.60 -6.19
CA ASP A 33 -26.99 -6.63 -6.56
C ASP A 33 -27.21 -7.10 -8.02
N MET A 34 -26.20 -6.95 -8.88
CA MET A 34 -26.19 -7.47 -10.25
C MET A 34 -25.80 -8.96 -10.34
N GLY A 35 -25.54 -9.62 -9.21
CA GLY A 35 -25.20 -11.05 -9.14
C GLY A 35 -23.69 -11.35 -9.17
N TYR A 36 -22.83 -10.34 -9.15
CA TYR A 36 -21.38 -10.56 -9.07
C TYR A 36 -20.92 -10.77 -7.63
N THR A 37 -20.04 -11.74 -7.41
CA THR A 37 -19.46 -12.00 -6.07
C THR A 37 -17.98 -11.63 -6.07
N PRO A 38 -17.45 -11.02 -4.99
CA PRO A 38 -16.01 -10.79 -4.85
C PRO A 38 -15.22 -12.11 -4.93
N GLY A 39 -14.11 -12.11 -5.66
CA GLY A 39 -13.21 -13.26 -5.70
C GLY A 39 -12.61 -13.56 -4.32
N VAL A 40 -12.27 -14.82 -4.08
CA VAL A 40 -11.72 -15.27 -2.78
C VAL A 40 -10.47 -14.49 -2.36
N LEU A 41 -9.56 -14.23 -3.31
CA LEU A 41 -8.36 -13.43 -3.04
C LEU A 41 -8.69 -11.97 -2.69
N ALA A 42 -9.76 -11.41 -3.26
CA ALA A 42 -10.21 -10.05 -2.95
C ALA A 42 -10.75 -9.97 -1.51
N LEU A 43 -11.44 -11.01 -1.04
CA LEU A 43 -11.88 -11.11 0.36
C LEU A 43 -10.70 -11.20 1.32
N PHE A 44 -9.69 -12.03 1.01
CA PHE A 44 -8.46 -12.09 1.81
C PHE A 44 -7.75 -10.74 1.83
N TYR A 45 -7.61 -10.07 0.69
CA TYR A 45 -7.01 -8.75 0.64
C TYR A 45 -7.78 -7.76 1.52
N LYS A 46 -9.11 -7.66 1.38
CA LYS A 46 -9.97 -6.72 2.14
C LYS A 46 -9.88 -6.95 3.65
N VAL A 47 -9.95 -8.20 4.10
CA VAL A 47 -9.98 -8.54 5.54
C VAL A 47 -8.58 -8.55 6.16
N ALA A 48 -7.58 -9.10 5.48
CA ALA A 48 -6.28 -9.36 6.07
C ALA A 48 -5.28 -8.21 5.83
N ILE A 49 -5.13 -7.76 4.57
CA ILE A 49 -4.09 -6.81 4.18
C ILE A 49 -4.61 -5.36 4.20
N GLY A 50 -5.77 -5.11 3.59
CA GLY A 50 -6.39 -3.79 3.49
C GLY A 50 -6.83 -3.22 4.84
N SER A 51 -7.15 -4.08 5.82
CA SER A 51 -7.38 -3.68 7.21
C SER A 51 -6.10 -3.37 7.99
N GLY A 52 -4.94 -3.79 7.47
CA GLY A 52 -3.64 -3.70 8.14
C GLY A 52 -3.37 -4.79 9.18
N ILE A 53 -4.31 -5.70 9.47
CA ILE A 53 -4.15 -6.69 10.55
C ILE A 53 -3.04 -7.70 10.25
N ALA A 54 -3.02 -8.29 9.06
CA ALA A 54 -2.05 -9.31 8.70
C ALA A 54 -0.59 -8.83 8.80
N PRO A 55 -0.16 -7.70 8.19
CA PRO A 55 1.23 -7.26 8.32
C PRO A 55 1.62 -6.96 9.77
N LEU A 56 0.70 -6.41 10.59
CA LEU A 56 0.98 -6.13 12.00
C LEU A 56 1.18 -7.40 12.82
N VAL A 57 0.32 -8.42 12.62
CA VAL A 57 0.47 -9.72 13.30
C VAL A 57 1.76 -10.41 12.87
N ILE A 58 2.13 -10.34 11.59
CA ILE A 58 3.40 -10.88 11.09
C ILE A 58 4.57 -10.15 11.74
N PHE A 59 4.58 -8.81 11.80
CA PHE A 59 5.65 -8.05 12.45
C PHE A 59 5.71 -8.29 13.97
N MET A 60 4.58 -8.53 14.63
CA MET A 60 4.56 -8.99 16.02
C MET A 60 5.27 -10.35 16.16
N GLY A 61 5.02 -11.29 15.24
CA GLY A 61 5.72 -12.58 15.19
C GLY A 61 7.22 -12.44 14.95
N VAL A 62 7.65 -11.57 14.03
CA VAL A 62 9.08 -11.25 13.82
C VAL A 62 9.70 -10.69 15.10
N GLY A 63 9.01 -9.77 15.79
CA GLY A 63 9.46 -9.22 17.07
C GLY A 63 9.59 -10.29 18.16
N ALA A 64 8.64 -11.23 18.24
CA ALA A 64 8.69 -12.35 19.18
C ALA A 64 9.85 -13.33 18.91
N MET A 65 10.31 -13.44 17.65
CA MET A 65 11.45 -14.26 17.25
C MET A 65 12.80 -13.51 17.31
N THR A 66 12.80 -12.21 17.65
CA THR A 66 14.02 -11.39 17.64
C THR A 66 14.76 -11.51 18.98
N ASP A 67 16.01 -11.97 18.94
CA ASP A 67 16.91 -11.94 20.10
C ASP A 67 17.59 -10.58 20.24
N PHE A 68 17.34 -9.89 21.35
CA PHE A 68 17.93 -8.58 21.66
C PHE A 68 19.27 -8.68 22.39
N GLY A 69 19.72 -9.87 22.81
CA GLY A 69 20.96 -10.07 23.55
C GLY A 69 22.20 -9.43 22.89
N PRO A 70 22.48 -9.72 21.60
CA PRO A 70 23.60 -9.10 20.87
C PRO A 70 23.47 -7.57 20.72
N LEU A 71 22.24 -7.08 20.56
CA LEU A 71 21.95 -5.65 20.38
C LEU A 71 22.14 -4.87 21.69
N LEU A 72 21.77 -5.46 22.82
CA LEU A 72 21.98 -4.89 24.16
C LEU A 72 23.46 -4.97 24.60
N ALA A 73 24.18 -6.02 24.19
CA ALA A 73 25.59 -6.20 24.53
C ALA A 73 26.52 -5.14 23.91
N ASN A 74 26.20 -4.64 22.71
CA ASN A 74 26.91 -3.52 22.10
C ASN A 74 25.93 -2.50 21.48
N PRO A 75 25.45 -1.52 22.25
CA PRO A 75 24.43 -0.58 21.79
C PRO A 75 24.91 0.34 20.66
N ARG A 76 26.21 0.41 20.38
CA ARG A 76 26.73 1.16 19.21
C ARG A 76 26.27 0.54 17.89
N THR A 77 25.91 -0.74 17.87
CA THR A 77 25.37 -1.41 16.68
C THR A 77 24.02 -0.84 16.23
N LEU A 78 23.27 -0.19 17.13
CA LEU A 78 22.05 0.53 16.78
C LEU A 78 22.31 1.68 15.78
N LEU A 79 23.48 2.33 15.87
CA LEU A 79 23.85 3.40 14.95
C LEU A 79 24.10 2.89 13.53
N LEU A 80 24.60 1.66 13.38
CA LEU A 80 24.71 1.00 12.08
C LEU A 80 23.32 0.71 11.50
N GLY A 81 22.37 0.29 12.34
CA GLY A 81 20.96 0.11 11.94
C GLY A 81 20.32 1.42 11.47
N ALA A 82 20.61 2.55 12.14
CA ALA A 82 20.15 3.86 11.71
C ALA A 82 20.74 4.27 10.36
N ALA A 83 22.04 4.04 10.14
CA ALA A 83 22.68 4.31 8.85
C ALA A 83 22.13 3.43 7.71
N ALA A 84 21.74 2.19 8.00
CA ALA A 84 21.15 1.29 7.00
C ALA A 84 19.82 1.83 6.44
N GLN A 85 19.07 2.65 7.20
CA GLN A 85 17.81 3.26 6.74
C GLN A 85 18.02 4.37 5.71
N PHE A 86 19.25 4.88 5.54
CA PHE A 86 19.55 5.87 4.49
C PHE A 86 19.23 5.33 3.09
N GLY A 87 19.32 4.01 2.89
CA GLY A 87 18.95 3.37 1.63
C GLY A 87 17.53 3.68 1.19
N ILE A 88 16.56 3.72 2.10
CA ILE A 88 15.15 4.03 1.79
C ILE A 88 15.02 5.46 1.25
N PHE A 89 15.68 6.42 1.89
CA PHE A 89 15.66 7.81 1.43
C PHE A 89 16.36 7.98 0.08
N ALA A 90 17.48 7.29 -0.13
CA ALA A 90 18.17 7.28 -1.42
C ALA A 90 17.31 6.71 -2.54
N THR A 91 16.55 5.63 -2.28
CA THR A 91 15.62 5.07 -3.28
C THR A 91 14.45 5.99 -3.60
N VAL A 92 13.90 6.70 -2.60
CA VAL A 92 12.84 7.71 -2.84
C VAL A 92 13.37 8.85 -3.71
N LEU A 93 14.55 9.40 -3.40
CA LEU A 93 15.19 10.43 -4.22
C LEU A 93 15.48 9.94 -5.64
N GLY A 94 15.91 8.68 -5.79
CA GLY A 94 16.09 8.03 -7.08
C GLY A 94 14.79 7.96 -7.89
N ALA A 95 13.68 7.51 -7.29
CA ALA A 95 12.38 7.44 -7.95
C ALA A 95 11.89 8.83 -8.39
N LEU A 96 12.03 9.85 -7.54
CA LEU A 96 11.68 11.24 -7.90
C LEU A 96 12.58 11.80 -9.00
N THR A 97 13.85 11.42 -9.04
CA THR A 97 14.79 11.81 -10.08
C THR A 97 14.43 11.16 -11.43
N LEU A 98 14.04 9.89 -11.44
CA LEU A 98 13.53 9.20 -12.62
C LEU A 98 12.26 9.87 -13.17
N ASN A 99 11.38 10.32 -12.26
CA ASN A 99 10.20 11.10 -12.62
C ASN A 99 10.56 12.47 -13.20
N TYR A 100 11.55 13.17 -12.62
CA TYR A 100 12.03 14.46 -13.13
C TYR A 100 12.62 14.36 -14.54
N PHE A 101 13.36 13.29 -14.84
CA PHE A 101 13.90 13.03 -16.18
C PHE A 101 12.86 12.48 -17.17
N GLY A 102 11.61 12.29 -16.75
CA GLY A 102 10.52 11.84 -17.62
C GLY A 102 10.66 10.40 -18.11
N LEU A 103 11.48 9.57 -17.44
CA LEU A 103 11.66 8.17 -17.82
C LEU A 103 10.47 7.32 -17.37
N ILE A 104 10.04 7.49 -16.11
CA ILE A 104 8.90 6.77 -15.51
C ILE A 104 8.19 7.73 -14.57
N SER A 105 6.86 7.80 -14.65
CA SER A 105 6.06 8.67 -13.80
C SER A 105 5.87 8.09 -12.41
N PHE A 106 6.40 8.78 -11.40
CA PHE A 106 6.18 8.46 -9.98
C PHE A 106 5.53 9.64 -9.27
N THR A 107 4.37 9.41 -8.64
CA THR A 107 3.83 10.36 -7.66
C THR A 107 4.56 10.24 -6.33
N LEU A 108 4.56 11.30 -5.52
CA LEU A 108 5.25 11.26 -4.23
C LEU A 108 4.78 10.11 -3.31
N PRO A 109 3.46 9.81 -3.17
CA PRO A 109 3.01 8.68 -2.37
C PRO A 109 3.31 7.30 -2.96
N GLN A 110 3.68 7.22 -4.24
CA GLN A 110 4.12 5.98 -4.88
C GLN A 110 5.65 5.80 -4.80
N ALA A 111 6.39 6.90 -4.66
CA ALA A 111 7.84 6.89 -4.53
C ALA A 111 8.31 6.59 -3.09
N ALA A 112 7.42 6.70 -2.10
CA ALA A 112 7.64 6.43 -0.69
C ALA A 112 6.96 5.12 -0.27
#